data_AF-A0A7C5U506-F1
#
_entry.id   AF-A0A7C5U506-F1
#
_cell.length_a   1.000
_cell.length_b   1.000
_cell.length_c   1.000
_cell.angle_alpha   90.00
_cell.angle_beta   90.00
_cell.angle_gamma   90.00
#
_symmetry.space_group_name_H-M   'P 1'
#
loop_
_entity.id
_entity.type
_entity.pdbx_description
1 polymer ?
#
loop_
_entity_poly.entity_id
_entity_poly.type
_entity_poly.pdbx_seq_one_letter_code
_entity_poly.pdbx_strand_id
1 'polypeptide(L)'
;MSRMYQNKQRNRKEGDSNNNKRKDPVQIALRFIKFRARSEWEVENKLRQYGFSQEVITNTISKLKEKGFIDDEKFAYLYAYDSLVIRYKGPYRIRYELKQLHVDEYIIEDAIKKVLSEVNVDEIIEKLTEGLDEHKK
;
A
#
# COMPACT_ATOMS: atom_id res chain seq x y z
N MET A 1 34.30 60.11 -12.99
CA MET A 1 32.84 59.89 -13.01
C MET A 1 32.43 59.28 -14.34
N SER A 2 32.11 57.98 -14.38
CA SER A 2 31.44 57.35 -15.52
C SER A 2 29.97 57.08 -15.15
N ARG A 3 29.06 57.52 -16.03
CA ARG A 3 27.59 57.44 -15.95
C ARG A 3 27.02 56.02 -15.83
N MET A 4 27.86 55.00 -15.69
CA MET A 4 27.44 53.60 -15.56
C MET A 4 26.98 53.20 -14.15
N TYR A 5 27.16 54.04 -13.12
CA TYR A 5 26.73 53.72 -11.75
C TYR A 5 25.34 54.25 -11.35
N GLN A 6 24.52 54.77 -12.28
CA GLN A 6 23.23 55.41 -11.93
C GLN A 6 22.02 55.10 -12.84
N ASN A 7 21.90 53.90 -13.40
CA ASN A 7 20.61 53.45 -13.93
C ASN A 7 20.18 52.14 -13.22
N LYS A 8 19.52 52.26 -12.07
CA LYS A 8 18.05 52.17 -11.98
C LYS A 8 17.61 50.70 -12.10
N GLN A 9 17.55 49.95 -11.00
CA GLN A 9 16.30 49.85 -10.22
C GLN A 9 15.07 50.15 -11.07
N ARG A 10 14.76 49.25 -12.02
CA ARG A 10 13.47 49.07 -12.72
C ARG A 10 13.60 47.96 -13.76
N ASN A 11 13.40 46.72 -13.35
CA ASN A 11 12.54 45.76 -14.06
C ASN A 11 12.29 44.54 -13.17
N ARG A 12 11.18 44.62 -12.44
CA ARG A 12 10.38 43.45 -12.05
C ARG A 12 9.82 42.84 -13.33
N LYS A 13 9.93 41.53 -13.48
CA LYS A 13 8.97 40.55 -14.01
C LYS A 13 9.77 39.29 -14.36
N GLU A 14 9.70 38.30 -13.48
CA GLU A 14 8.91 37.08 -13.70
C GLU A 14 9.61 36.14 -14.69
N GLY A 15 10.24 35.10 -14.17
CA GLY A 15 10.76 34.03 -15.03
C GLY A 15 11.92 33.24 -14.44
N ASP A 16 11.68 32.52 -13.34
CA ASP A 16 12.11 31.11 -13.26
C ASP A 16 11.41 30.42 -12.08
N SER A 17 10.12 30.16 -12.24
CA SER A 17 9.33 29.31 -11.36
C SER A 17 8.81 28.13 -12.15
N ASN A 18 9.69 27.17 -12.46
CA ASN A 18 9.24 25.93 -13.10
C ASN A 18 10.19 24.75 -12.86
N ASN A 19 10.15 24.13 -11.66
CA ASN A 19 10.33 22.67 -11.55
C ASN A 19 10.01 22.00 -10.20
N ASN A 20 9.21 22.61 -9.32
CA ASN A 20 8.81 21.96 -8.07
C ASN A 20 7.33 21.59 -8.09
N LYS A 21 6.95 20.63 -8.95
CA LYS A 21 5.64 19.97 -8.86
C LYS A 21 5.55 19.34 -7.47
N ARG A 22 4.88 20.01 -6.53
CA ARG A 22 4.56 19.44 -5.22
C ARG A 22 3.88 18.10 -5.46
N LYS A 23 4.50 17.03 -4.99
CA LYS A 23 3.94 15.68 -5.14
C LYS A 23 2.70 15.60 -4.25
N ASP A 24 1.55 15.26 -4.84
CA ASP A 24 0.29 15.12 -4.10
C ASP A 24 0.28 13.75 -3.38
N PRO A 25 0.25 13.73 -2.02
CA PRO A 25 0.28 12.47 -1.26
C PRO A 25 -0.93 11.59 -1.57
N VAL A 26 -2.11 12.18 -1.85
CA VAL A 26 -3.32 11.42 -2.21
C VAL A 26 -3.11 10.70 -3.54
N GLN A 27 -2.59 11.38 -4.55
CA GLN A 27 -2.33 10.77 -5.86
C GLN A 27 -1.26 9.67 -5.79
N ILE A 28 -0.22 9.85 -4.96
CA ILE A 28 0.80 8.82 -4.75
C ILE A 28 0.19 7.58 -4.11
N ALA A 29 -0.57 7.76 -3.03
CA ALA A 29 -1.23 6.67 -2.33
C ALA A 29 -2.23 5.93 -3.25
N LEU A 30 -3.09 6.66 -3.97
CA LEU A 30 -4.04 6.06 -4.91
C LEU A 30 -3.34 5.29 -6.04
N ARG A 31 -2.24 5.82 -6.59
CA ARG A 31 -1.44 5.09 -7.57
C ARG A 31 -0.88 3.80 -7.00
N PHE A 32 -0.46 3.81 -5.72
CA PHE A 32 0.09 2.64 -5.06
C PHE A 32 -0.97 1.56 -4.75
N ILE A 33 -2.15 1.99 -4.30
CA ILE A 33 -3.32 1.14 -4.01
C ILE A 33 -3.93 0.57 -5.30
N LYS A 34 -3.88 1.30 -6.42
CA LYS A 34 -4.44 0.85 -7.71
C LYS A 34 -3.90 -0.51 -8.18
N PHE A 35 -2.65 -0.85 -7.87
CA PHE A 35 -2.04 -2.09 -8.34
C PHE A 35 -2.50 -3.32 -7.55
N ARG A 36 -2.68 -3.18 -6.24
CA ARG A 36 -3.23 -4.19 -5.33
C ARG A 36 -3.68 -3.52 -4.04
N ALA A 37 -4.58 -4.17 -3.31
CA ALA A 37 -4.90 -3.78 -1.94
C ALA A 37 -3.61 -3.64 -1.09
N ARG A 38 -3.59 -2.63 -0.23
CA ARG A 38 -2.46 -2.27 0.65
C ARG A 38 -2.98 -2.16 2.08
N SER A 39 -2.16 -2.55 3.06
CA SER A 39 -2.43 -2.16 4.45
C SER A 39 -2.22 -0.66 4.64
N GLU A 40 -2.84 -0.11 5.67
CA GLU A 40 -2.62 1.26 6.12
C GLU A 40 -1.12 1.55 6.30
N TRP A 41 -0.42 0.64 6.99
CA TRP A 41 1.02 0.74 7.24
C TRP A 41 1.86 0.78 5.96
N GLU A 42 1.51 -0.01 4.94
CA GLU A 42 2.19 0.05 3.64
C GLU A 42 2.04 1.43 2.99
N VAL A 43 0.84 2.02 3.07
CA VAL A 43 0.57 3.35 2.51
C VAL A 43 1.30 4.43 3.30
N GLU A 44 1.29 4.37 4.63
CA GLU A 44 2.05 5.29 5.47
C GLU A 44 3.54 5.27 5.15
N ASN A 45 4.15 4.08 5.08
CA ASN A 45 5.56 3.96 4.74
C ASN A 45 5.85 4.44 3.34
N LYS A 46 4.93 4.24 2.39
CA LYS A 46 5.08 4.79 1.05
C LYS A 46 5.14 6.31 1.09
N LEU A 47 4.29 6.96 1.88
CA LEU A 47 4.31 8.42 2.02
C LEU A 47 5.55 8.91 2.79
N ARG A 48 5.99 8.20 3.84
CA ARG A 48 7.25 8.50 4.55
C ARG A 48 8.45 8.45 3.61
N GLN A 49 8.55 7.44 2.75
CA GLN A 49 9.61 7.33 1.73
C GLN A 49 9.61 8.48 0.72
N TYR A 50 8.46 9.13 0.51
CA TYR A 50 8.34 10.31 -0.35
C TYR A 50 8.69 11.62 0.38
N GLY A 51 8.98 11.57 1.68
CA GLY A 51 9.41 12.72 2.47
C GLY A 51 8.26 13.58 3.02
N PHE A 52 7.03 13.07 3.08
CA PHE A 52 5.92 13.80 3.70
C PHE A 52 6.04 13.82 5.23
N SER A 53 5.62 14.93 5.85
CA SER A 53 5.57 15.04 7.32
C SER A 53 4.49 14.12 7.90
N GLN A 54 4.64 13.75 9.18
CA GLN A 54 3.67 12.88 9.85
C GLN A 54 2.25 13.47 9.82
N GLU A 55 2.10 14.79 9.98
CA GLU A 55 0.80 15.47 9.87
C GLU A 55 0.13 15.29 8.50
N VAL A 56 0.90 15.46 7.42
CA VAL A 56 0.41 15.27 6.04
C VAL A 56 0.01 13.81 5.80
N ILE A 57 0.80 12.87 6.35
CA ILE A 57 0.53 11.43 6.25
C ILE A 57 -0.78 11.10 6.98
N THR A 58 -0.90 11.48 8.26
CA THR A 58 -2.11 11.23 9.05
C THR A 58 -3.36 11.78 8.36
N ASN A 59 -3.32 13.04 7.88
CA ASN A 59 -4.44 13.64 7.16
C ASN A 59 -4.78 12.91 5.85
N THR A 60 -3.76 12.44 5.13
CA THR A 60 -3.94 11.68 3.89
C THR A 60 -4.57 10.32 4.16
N ILE A 61 -4.08 9.60 5.18
CA ILE A 61 -4.61 8.30 5.60
C ILE A 61 -6.07 8.45 6.02
N SER A 62 -6.40 9.39 6.90
CA SER A 62 -7.78 9.63 7.34
C SER A 62 -8.73 9.89 6.16
N LYS A 63 -8.31 10.73 5.20
CA LYS A 63 -9.09 11.01 3.98
C LYS A 63 -9.28 9.78 3.09
N LEU A 64 -8.29 8.89 3.02
CA LEU A 64 -8.37 7.67 2.22
C LEU A 64 -9.22 6.60 2.91
N LYS A 65 -9.17 6.51 4.25
CA LYS A 65 -10.06 5.65 5.06
C LYS A 65 -11.51 6.09 4.93
N GLU A 66 -11.80 7.39 5.08
CA GLU A 66 -13.14 7.95 4.91
C GLU A 66 -13.76 7.61 3.54
N LYS A 67 -12.93 7.57 2.50
CA LYS A 67 -13.34 7.22 1.13
C LYS A 67 -13.33 5.72 0.83
N GLY A 68 -12.96 4.87 1.80
CA GLY A 68 -12.89 3.41 1.64
C GLY A 68 -11.74 2.92 0.75
N PHE A 69 -10.70 3.73 0.52
CA PHE A 69 -9.50 3.31 -0.22
C PHE A 69 -8.49 2.55 0.65
N ILE A 70 -8.52 2.80 1.96
CA ILE A 70 -7.73 2.07 2.96
C ILE A 70 -8.72 1.40 3.91
N ASP A 71 -8.58 0.10 4.04
CA ASP A 71 -9.42 -0.77 4.85
C ASP A 71 -8.60 -2.03 5.14
N ASP A 72 -8.09 -2.14 6.38
CA ASP A 72 -7.23 -3.25 6.79
C ASP A 72 -8.00 -4.56 6.92
N GLU A 73 -9.31 -4.53 7.20
CA GLU A 73 -10.16 -5.73 7.22
C GLU A 73 -10.30 -6.32 5.82
N LYS A 74 -10.65 -5.47 4.85
CA LYS A 74 -10.73 -5.87 3.44
C LYS A 74 -9.37 -6.31 2.90
N PHE A 75 -8.31 -5.60 3.26
CA PHE A 75 -6.95 -5.98 2.90
C PHE A 75 -6.57 -7.36 3.44
N ALA A 76 -6.80 -7.60 4.74
CA ALA A 76 -6.45 -8.86 5.39
C ALA A 76 -7.21 -10.05 4.79
N TYR A 77 -8.50 -9.90 4.51
CA TYR A 77 -9.31 -10.91 3.85
C TYR A 77 -8.76 -11.25 2.46
N LEU A 78 -8.55 -10.25 1.59
CA LEU A 78 -8.03 -10.46 0.24
C LEU A 78 -6.64 -11.10 0.27
N TYR A 79 -5.78 -10.64 1.18
CA TYR A 79 -4.45 -11.19 1.35
C TYR A 79 -4.48 -12.65 1.80
N ALA A 80 -5.33 -12.98 2.77
CA ALA A 80 -5.50 -14.34 3.28
C ALA A 80 -6.05 -15.27 2.19
N TYR A 81 -7.08 -14.81 1.46
CA TYR A 81 -7.67 -15.55 0.35
C TYR A 81 -6.63 -15.87 -0.73
N ASP A 82 -5.95 -14.87 -1.27
CA ASP A 82 -4.92 -15.07 -2.30
C ASP A 82 -3.77 -15.95 -1.79
N SER A 83 -3.39 -15.79 -0.53
CA SER A 83 -2.30 -16.57 0.04
C SER A 83 -2.66 -18.03 0.21
N LEU A 84 -3.92 -18.34 0.54
CA LEU A 84 -4.40 -19.71 0.69
C LEU A 84 -4.68 -20.35 -0.67
N VAL A 85 -5.45 -19.68 -1.53
CA VAL A 85 -6.00 -20.26 -2.77
C VAL A 85 -4.99 -20.27 -3.91
N ILE A 86 -4.20 -19.20 -4.05
CA ILE A 86 -3.28 -19.02 -5.20
C ILE A 86 -1.86 -19.41 -4.82
N ARG A 87 -1.44 -19.09 -3.59
CA ARG A 87 -0.06 -19.32 -3.12
C ARG A 87 0.09 -20.55 -2.22
N TYR A 88 -1.00 -21.26 -1.94
CA TYR A 88 -1.01 -22.49 -1.14
C TYR A 88 -0.31 -22.36 0.22
N LYS A 89 -0.39 -21.18 0.84
CA LYS A 89 0.18 -20.91 2.16
C LYS A 89 -0.80 -21.31 3.24
N GLY A 90 -0.31 -22.03 4.24
CA GLY A 90 -1.11 -22.38 5.42
C GLY A 90 -1.42 -21.17 6.32
N PRO A 91 -2.47 -21.27 7.17
CA PRO A 91 -2.92 -20.17 8.05
C PRO A 91 -1.83 -19.57 8.95
N TYR A 92 -0.92 -20.40 9.46
CA TYR A 92 0.19 -19.93 10.30
C TYR A 92 1.11 -18.95 9.56
N ARG A 93 1.43 -19.25 8.30
CA ARG A 93 2.27 -18.39 7.47
C ARG A 93 1.54 -17.10 7.10
N ILE A 94 0.26 -17.20 6.76
CA ILE A 94 -0.59 -16.05 6.43
C ILE A 94 -0.64 -15.07 7.60
N ARG A 95 -0.92 -15.57 8.82
CA ARG A 95 -0.91 -14.79 10.05
C ARG A 95 0.41 -14.05 10.24
N TYR A 96 1.53 -14.76 10.12
CA TYR A 96 2.85 -14.16 10.27
C TYR A 96 3.08 -13.01 9.28
N GLU A 97 2.72 -13.21 8.00
CA GLU A 97 2.89 -12.19 6.96
C GLU A 97 2.00 -10.97 7.18
N LEU A 98 0.74 -11.16 7.59
CA LEU A 98 -0.16 -10.05 7.94
C LEU A 98 0.33 -9.24 9.14
N LYS A 99 0.94 -9.88 10.15
CA LYS A 99 1.60 -9.19 11.26
C LYS A 99 2.76 -8.32 10.79
N GLN A 100 3.57 -8.80 9.85
CA GLN A 100 4.65 -7.98 9.26
C GLN A 100 4.11 -6.78 8.48
N LEU A 101 2.88 -6.86 7.98
CA LEU A 101 2.16 -5.78 7.32
C LEU A 101 1.38 -4.89 8.30
N HIS A 102 1.57 -5.11 9.61
CA HIS A 102 1.02 -4.35 10.73
C HIS A 102 -0.51 -4.32 10.78
N VAL A 103 -1.14 -5.42 10.37
CA VAL A 103 -2.57 -5.63 10.58
C VAL A 103 -2.82 -6.09 12.01
N ASP A 104 -3.84 -5.54 12.66
CA ASP A 104 -4.22 -5.90 14.03
C ASP A 104 -4.63 -7.38 14.15
N GLU A 105 -4.29 -8.01 15.29
CA GLU A 105 -4.51 -9.46 15.50
C GLU A 105 -5.99 -9.86 15.30
N TYR A 106 -6.93 -9.07 15.80
CA TYR A 106 -8.36 -9.40 15.68
C TYR A 106 -8.81 -9.43 14.22
N ILE A 107 -8.32 -8.49 13.40
CA ILE A 107 -8.58 -8.46 11.95
C ILE A 107 -7.98 -9.70 11.27
N ILE A 108 -6.75 -10.08 11.66
CA ILE A 108 -6.08 -11.26 11.10
C ILE A 108 -6.87 -12.53 11.40
N GLU A 109 -7.30 -12.71 12.65
CA GLU A 109 -8.09 -13.87 13.07
C GLU A 109 -9.41 -13.95 12.31
N ASP A 110 -10.13 -12.83 12.23
CA ASP A 110 -11.42 -12.77 11.52
C ASP A 110 -11.24 -13.05 10.03
N ALA A 111 -10.22 -12.48 9.39
CA ALA A 111 -9.91 -12.73 7.98
C ALA A 111 -9.59 -14.20 7.70
N ILE A 112 -8.70 -14.82 8.49
CA ILE A 112 -8.31 -16.23 8.32
C ILE A 112 -9.52 -17.13 8.56
N LYS A 113 -10.26 -16.91 9.65
CA LYS A 113 -11.46 -17.70 9.98
C LYS A 113 -12.50 -17.61 8.86
N LYS A 114 -12.74 -16.41 8.35
CA LYS A 114 -13.70 -16.18 7.27
C LYS A 114 -13.28 -16.91 5.99
N VAL A 115 -12.03 -16.76 5.56
CA VAL A 115 -11.52 -17.44 4.36
C VAL A 115 -11.61 -18.97 4.50
N LEU A 116 -11.22 -19.53 5.66
CA LEU A 116 -11.32 -20.97 5.89
C LEU A 116 -12.77 -21.49 5.91
N SER A 117 -13.75 -20.64 6.24
CA SER A 117 -15.17 -21.00 6.19
C SER A 117 -15.77 -20.91 4.79
N GLU A 118 -15.16 -20.14 3.89
CA GLU A 118 -15.68 -19.89 2.53
C GLU A 118 -15.02 -20.76 1.46
N VAL A 119 -13.85 -21.34 1.75
CA VAL A 119 -13.03 -22.06 0.78
C VAL A 119 -12.94 -23.55 1.12
N ASN A 120 -13.02 -24.41 0.11
CA ASN A 120 -12.78 -25.85 0.25
C ASN A 120 -11.26 -26.13 0.34
N VAL A 121 -10.78 -26.48 1.53
CA VAL A 121 -9.36 -26.74 1.78
C VAL A 121 -8.89 -28.05 1.11
N ASP A 122 -9.77 -29.04 0.98
CA ASP A 122 -9.42 -30.32 0.36
C ASP A 122 -9.09 -30.14 -1.13
N GLU A 123 -9.89 -29.35 -1.85
CA GLU A 123 -9.61 -28.97 -3.25
C GLU A 123 -8.28 -28.22 -3.41
N ILE A 124 -7.88 -27.43 -2.41
CA ILE A 124 -6.59 -26.73 -2.41
C ILE A 124 -5.45 -27.74 -2.24
N ILE A 125 -5.60 -28.70 -1.32
CA ILE A 125 -4.60 -29.74 -1.07
C ILE A 125 -4.42 -30.59 -2.32
N GLU A 126 -5.51 -31.02 -2.96
CA GLU A 126 -5.46 -31.80 -4.21
C GLU A 126 -4.65 -31.06 -5.27
N LYS A 127 -4.97 -29.79 -5.56
CA LYS A 127 -4.24 -28.95 -6.52
C LYS A 127 -2.77 -28.73 -6.15
N LEU A 128 -2.45 -28.62 -4.85
CA LEU A 128 -1.06 -28.48 -4.41
C LEU A 128 -0.25 -29.77 -4.64
N THR A 129 -0.92 -30.93 -4.58
CA THR A 129 -0.30 -32.24 -4.76
C THR A 129 -0.28 -32.73 -6.21
N GLU A 130 -1.11 -32.17 -7.10
CA GLU A 130 -1.05 -32.38 -8.54
C GLU A 130 0.36 -32.02 -9.06
N GLY A 131 1.19 -33.04 -9.32
CA GLY A 131 2.58 -32.91 -9.75
C GLY A 131 3.63 -33.42 -8.77
N LEU A 132 3.30 -33.68 -7.51
CA LEU A 132 4.21 -34.35 -6.56
C LEU A 132 4.36 -35.86 -6.85
N ASP A 133 3.36 -36.47 -7.47
CA ASP A 133 3.37 -37.89 -7.85
C ASP A 133 4.19 -38.18 -9.12
N GLU A 134 4.44 -37.18 -9.98
CA GLU A 134 5.15 -37.38 -11.26
C GLU A 134 6.64 -37.67 -11.10
N HIS A 135 7.24 -37.33 -9.95
CA HIS A 135 8.67 -37.50 -9.67
C HIS A 135 9.04 -38.77 -8.89
N LYS A 136 8.11 -39.72 -8.72
CA LYS A 136 8.33 -40.99 -8.00
C LYS A 136 8.72 -42.19 -8.89
N LYS A 137 9.17 -41.97 -10.13
CA LYS A 137 9.68 -43.04 -11.00
C LYS A 137 11.20 -43.09 -11.05
#